data_AF-A0AAX4KRH8-F1
#
_entry.id   AF-A0AAX4KRH8-F1
#
_cell.length_a   1.000
_cell.length_b   1.000
_cell.length_c   1.000
_cell.angle_alpha   90.00
_cell.angle_beta   90.00
_cell.angle_gamma   90.00
#
_symmetry.space_group_name_H-M   'P 1'
#
loop_
_entity.id
_entity.type
_entity.pdbx_description
1 polymer ?
#
loop_
_entity_poly.entity_id
_entity_poly.type
_entity_poly.pdbx_seq_one_letter_code
_entity_poly.pdbx_strand_id
1 'polypeptide(L)'
;MAQNQTMTIDNNTHTDPQTTTKALTGAAIFDDPDADITLLSSDGHETKVHSYLLRLESTVFRGILSDKNFFNDHSPLSFEAEVSDIRSLIYHMDAKDPTLGSLEQSSRLLELCDRYGLYKVEERIRKRMVDLVPQRPWEGFVLASQLDDITLAKSALRSMNKQAHAQSFDLSLTFIKKEVAVQPTVPYLNGLLRAAGNPDRYMGTDSRDWSKIADQFEPLLNSFQETK
;
A
#
# COMPACT_ATOMS: atom_id res chain seq x y z
N MET A 1 -25.75 84.75 7.21
CA MET A 1 -26.65 83.60 7.39
C MET A 1 -26.29 82.57 6.33
N ALA A 2 -25.48 81.56 6.68
CA ALA A 2 -25.07 80.50 5.77
C ALA A 2 -25.33 79.17 6.48
N GLN A 3 -26.16 78.32 5.87
CA GLN A 3 -26.50 76.98 6.33
C GLN A 3 -25.46 75.99 5.81
N ASN A 4 -24.81 75.23 6.70
CA ASN A 4 -23.99 74.09 6.32
C ASN A 4 -24.76 72.80 6.63
N GLN A 5 -25.04 72.03 5.58
CA GLN A 5 -25.58 70.68 5.63
C GLN A 5 -24.44 69.68 5.92
N THR A 6 -24.66 68.81 6.90
CA THR A 6 -23.76 67.70 7.24
C THR A 6 -24.23 66.45 6.49
N MET A 7 -23.38 65.90 5.63
CA MET A 7 -23.54 64.61 4.96
C MET A 7 -22.92 63.52 5.85
N THR A 8 -23.73 62.56 6.30
CA THR A 8 -23.30 61.36 7.03
C THR A 8 -23.13 60.24 6.01
N ILE A 9 -21.92 59.64 5.94
CA ILE A 9 -21.61 58.49 5.08
C ILE A 9 -21.51 57.26 5.99
N ASP A 10 -22.43 56.31 5.80
CA ASP A 10 -22.44 55.03 6.49
C ASP A 10 -21.52 54.03 5.77
N ASN A 11 -20.44 53.64 6.43
CA ASN A 11 -19.51 52.62 5.95
C ASN A 11 -20.03 51.22 6.28
N ASN A 12 -20.59 50.56 5.28
CA ASN A 12 -21.02 49.17 5.34
C ASN A 12 -19.83 48.25 4.97
N THR A 13 -19.11 47.75 5.98
CA THR A 13 -18.04 46.74 5.80
C THR A 13 -18.66 45.37 5.53
N HIS A 14 -18.65 44.97 4.26
CA HIS A 14 -18.97 43.62 3.81
C HIS A 14 -17.77 42.72 4.11
N THR A 15 -17.91 41.87 5.13
CA THR A 15 -16.92 40.88 5.53
C THR A 15 -17.03 39.67 4.61
N ASP A 16 -16.08 39.51 3.69
CA ASP A 16 -15.93 38.28 2.91
C ASP A 16 -15.55 37.11 3.82
N PRO A 17 -16.20 35.94 3.69
CA PRO A 17 -15.79 34.74 4.41
C PRO A 17 -14.46 34.23 3.85
N GLN A 18 -13.39 34.49 4.61
CA GLN A 18 -12.08 33.92 4.36
C GLN A 18 -12.17 32.40 4.29
N THR A 19 -11.97 31.86 3.09
CA THR A 19 -11.74 30.44 2.86
C THR A 19 -10.32 30.13 3.32
N THR A 20 -10.15 29.86 4.61
CA THR A 20 -8.86 29.51 5.19
C THR A 20 -8.45 28.13 4.65
N THR A 21 -7.56 28.12 3.67
CA THR A 21 -6.92 26.90 3.15
C THR A 21 -5.97 26.35 4.22
N LYS A 22 -6.55 25.72 5.25
CA LYS A 22 -5.81 24.97 6.26
C LYS A 22 -5.08 23.86 5.52
N ALA A 23 -3.76 23.82 5.62
CA ALA A 23 -3.00 22.65 5.20
C ALA A 23 -3.55 21.45 6.00
N LEU A 24 -4.32 20.57 5.35
CA LEU A 24 -4.83 19.35 5.97
C LEU A 24 -3.61 18.46 6.26
N THR A 25 -3.07 18.58 7.46
CA THR A 25 -2.31 17.50 8.08
C THR A 25 -3.22 16.29 8.10
N GLY A 26 -2.74 15.11 7.64
CA GLY A 26 -3.57 13.91 7.36
C GLY A 26 -4.48 13.40 8.49
N ALA A 27 -4.42 13.97 9.70
CA ALA A 27 -5.40 13.79 10.75
C ALA A 27 -6.81 14.31 10.36
N ALA A 28 -6.93 15.25 9.42
CA ALA A 28 -8.21 15.85 9.04
C ALA A 28 -9.07 14.98 8.10
N ILE A 29 -8.61 13.78 7.73
CA ILE A 29 -9.34 12.84 6.85
C ILE A 29 -10.23 11.89 7.68
N PHE A 30 -9.88 11.69 8.95
CA PHE A 30 -10.57 10.75 9.84
C PHE A 30 -11.42 11.48 10.85
N ASP A 31 -12.53 10.85 11.23
CA ASP A 31 -13.35 11.28 12.36
C ASP A 31 -13.87 12.72 12.18
N ASP A 32 -14.05 13.13 10.92
CA ASP A 32 -14.74 14.37 10.56
C ASP A 32 -16.18 14.29 11.09
N PRO A 33 -16.65 15.26 11.89
CA PRO A 33 -18.02 15.28 12.38
C PRO A 33 -19.07 15.26 11.25
N ASP A 34 -18.71 15.76 10.06
CA ASP A 34 -19.59 15.84 8.90
C ASP A 34 -19.54 14.58 7.99
N ALA A 35 -18.73 13.59 8.34
CA ALA A 35 -18.67 12.32 7.62
C ALA A 35 -19.98 11.52 7.76
N ASP A 36 -20.43 10.94 6.64
CA ASP A 36 -21.73 10.28 6.48
C ASP A 36 -21.69 8.76 6.62
N ILE A 37 -20.49 8.17 6.78
CA ILE A 37 -20.30 6.73 7.00
C ILE A 37 -19.45 6.49 8.24
N THR A 38 -19.86 5.51 9.03
CA THR A 38 -19.04 4.92 10.09
C THR A 38 -18.57 3.54 9.63
N LEU A 39 -17.26 3.31 9.58
CA LEU A 39 -16.67 1.98 9.39
C LEU A 39 -16.41 1.36 10.76
N LEU A 40 -16.81 0.11 10.96
CA LEU A 40 -16.54 -0.66 12.18
C LEU A 40 -15.44 -1.68 11.89
N SER A 41 -14.27 -1.51 12.52
CA SER A 41 -13.13 -2.43 12.40
C SER A 41 -13.38 -3.76 13.11
N SER A 42 -12.56 -4.77 12.78
CA SER A 42 -12.62 -6.09 13.40
C SER A 42 -12.22 -6.08 14.89
N ASP A 43 -11.51 -5.06 15.33
CA ASP A 43 -11.15 -4.82 16.74
C ASP A 43 -12.15 -3.92 17.48
N GLY A 44 -13.31 -3.62 16.86
CA GLY A 44 -14.44 -2.93 17.50
C GLY A 44 -14.34 -1.41 17.54
N HIS A 45 -13.43 -0.80 16.80
CA HIS A 45 -13.31 0.65 16.70
C HIS A 45 -14.14 1.20 15.54
N GLU A 46 -14.80 2.31 15.79
CA GLU A 46 -15.53 3.06 14.77
C GLU A 46 -14.62 4.15 14.19
N THR A 47 -14.61 4.31 12.86
CA THR A 47 -13.92 5.38 12.16
C THR A 47 -14.88 6.05 11.20
N LYS A 48 -15.07 7.37 11.33
CA LYS A 48 -15.94 8.11 10.40
C LYS A 48 -15.19 8.56 9.15
N VAL A 49 -15.83 8.37 7.99
CA VAL A 49 -15.29 8.70 6.67
C VAL A 49 -16.37 9.22 5.73
N HIS A 50 -15.96 10.06 4.77
CA HIS A 50 -16.84 10.54 3.72
C HIS A 50 -17.10 9.46 2.66
N SER A 51 -18.37 9.13 2.41
CA SER A 51 -18.82 8.14 1.42
C SER A 51 -18.31 8.42 0.02
N TYR A 52 -18.16 9.71 -0.32
CA TYR A 52 -17.59 10.15 -1.59
C TYR A 52 -16.20 9.55 -1.84
N LEU A 53 -15.32 9.54 -0.83
CA LEU A 53 -13.97 9.00 -0.96
C LEU A 53 -13.99 7.50 -1.26
N LEU A 54 -14.83 6.75 -0.52
CA LEU A 54 -14.99 5.31 -0.74
C LEU A 54 -15.57 5.01 -2.14
N ARG A 55 -16.60 5.73 -2.58
CA ARG A 55 -17.20 5.54 -3.92
C ARG A 55 -16.24 5.88 -5.07
N LEU A 56 -15.38 6.87 -4.85
CA LEU A 56 -14.41 7.33 -5.84
C LEU A 56 -13.36 6.25 -6.10
N GLU A 57 -12.80 5.68 -5.04
CA GLU A 57 -11.66 4.76 -5.11
C GLU A 57 -12.05 3.28 -5.18
N SER A 58 -13.23 2.88 -4.69
CA SER A 58 -13.69 1.47 -4.66
C SER A 58 -14.87 1.21 -5.58
N THR A 59 -14.78 0.18 -6.41
CA THR A 59 -15.91 -0.34 -7.19
C THR A 59 -16.94 -1.05 -6.32
N VAL A 60 -16.50 -1.73 -5.25
CA VAL A 60 -17.35 -2.45 -4.29
C VAL A 60 -18.19 -1.47 -3.47
N PHE A 61 -17.56 -0.49 -2.82
CA PHE A 61 -18.28 0.53 -2.06
C PHE A 61 -19.17 1.39 -2.96
N ARG A 62 -18.80 1.61 -4.22
CA ARG A 62 -19.71 2.26 -5.16
C ARG A 62 -21.02 1.49 -5.32
N GLY A 63 -20.96 0.16 -5.43
CA GLY A 63 -22.16 -0.68 -5.47
C GLY A 63 -22.96 -0.62 -4.18
N ILE A 64 -22.31 -0.89 -3.03
CA ILE A 64 -22.95 -0.91 -1.71
C ILE A 64 -23.63 0.42 -1.40
N LEU A 65 -22.91 1.53 -1.60
CA LEU A 65 -23.37 2.86 -1.26
C LEU A 65 -24.32 3.46 -2.30
N SER A 66 -24.59 2.78 -3.42
CA SER A 66 -25.63 3.20 -4.36
C SER A 66 -27.03 2.77 -3.91
N ASP A 67 -27.14 1.86 -2.94
CA ASP A 67 -28.43 1.50 -2.34
C ASP A 67 -28.94 2.65 -1.44
N LYS A 68 -30.15 3.14 -1.74
CA LYS A 68 -30.80 4.19 -0.95
C LYS A 68 -31.14 3.74 0.46
N ASN A 69 -31.35 2.43 0.66
CA ASN A 69 -31.68 1.88 1.97
C ASN A 69 -30.48 1.89 2.92
N PHE A 70 -29.26 1.93 2.38
CA PHE A 70 -28.03 1.92 3.18
C PHE A 70 -28.00 3.09 4.19
N PHE A 71 -28.37 4.29 3.74
CA PHE A 71 -28.33 5.49 4.59
C PHE A 71 -29.50 5.60 5.58
N ASN A 72 -30.54 4.77 5.43
CA ASN A 72 -31.70 4.80 6.32
C ASN A 72 -31.43 4.07 7.64
N ASP A 73 -30.46 3.14 7.66
CA ASP A 73 -30.22 2.27 8.82
C ASP A 73 -29.23 2.87 9.83
N HIS A 74 -28.46 3.91 9.46
CA HIS A 74 -27.40 4.53 10.28
C HIS A 74 -26.42 3.52 10.93
N SER A 75 -26.44 2.25 10.52
CA SER A 75 -25.67 1.19 11.10
C SER A 75 -24.23 1.27 10.58
N PRO A 76 -23.22 1.08 11.45
CA PRO A 76 -21.84 1.04 11.02
C PRO A 76 -21.60 -0.05 9.97
N LEU A 77 -20.82 0.27 8.94
CA LEU A 77 -20.41 -0.68 7.92
C LEU A 77 -19.26 -1.52 8.47
N SER A 78 -19.52 -2.81 8.71
CA SER A 78 -18.50 -3.76 9.14
C SER A 78 -17.36 -3.84 8.11
N PHE A 79 -16.13 -3.67 8.59
CA PHE A 79 -14.92 -3.70 7.80
C PHE A 79 -13.95 -4.71 8.44
N GLU A 80 -13.63 -5.77 7.71
CA GLU A 80 -12.86 -6.91 8.22
C GLU A 80 -11.35 -6.63 8.26
N ALA A 81 -10.96 -5.56 8.96
CA ALA A 81 -9.56 -5.18 9.20
C ALA A 81 -9.43 -4.43 10.53
N GLU A 82 -8.21 -4.40 11.08
CA GLU A 82 -7.89 -3.57 12.23
C GLU A 82 -7.98 -2.08 11.88
N VAL A 83 -8.24 -1.23 12.88
CA VAL A 83 -8.38 0.22 12.68
C VAL A 83 -7.12 0.86 12.09
N SER A 84 -5.94 0.29 12.39
CA SER A 84 -4.65 0.75 11.87
C SER A 84 -4.54 0.59 10.35
N ASP A 85 -5.05 -0.52 9.82
CA ASP A 85 -5.04 -0.84 8.39
C ASP A 85 -6.14 -0.07 7.65
N ILE A 86 -7.32 0.10 8.26
CA ILE A 86 -8.38 0.97 7.71
C ILE A 86 -7.87 2.40 7.54
N ARG A 87 -7.25 2.96 8.59
CA ARG A 87 -6.69 4.32 8.54
C ARG A 87 -5.60 4.44 7.50
N SER A 88 -4.70 3.46 7.42
CA SER A 88 -3.65 3.46 6.40
C SER A 88 -4.26 3.42 4.99
N LEU A 89 -5.26 2.58 4.75
CA LEU A 89 -5.93 2.45 3.46
C LEU A 89 -6.58 3.76 3.01
N ILE A 90 -7.35 4.42 3.89
CA ILE A 90 -7.99 5.71 3.63
C ILE A 90 -6.94 6.81 3.39
N TYR A 91 -5.85 6.79 4.16
CA TYR A 91 -4.74 7.73 3.94
C TYR A 91 -4.15 7.56 2.54
N HIS A 92 -4.04 6.33 2.02
CA HIS A 92 -3.61 6.07 0.66
C HIS A 92 -4.63 6.48 -0.43
N MET A 93 -5.92 6.65 -0.09
CA MET A 93 -6.95 7.15 -1.00
C MET A 93 -6.81 8.66 -1.24
N ASP A 94 -6.69 9.43 -0.17
CA ASP A 94 -6.74 10.91 -0.22
C ASP A 94 -5.35 11.57 -0.35
N ALA A 95 -4.32 11.03 0.31
CA ALA A 95 -3.02 11.67 0.33
C ALA A 95 -2.33 11.64 -1.05
N LYS A 96 -1.72 12.77 -1.41
CA LYS A 96 -0.92 12.89 -2.64
C LYS A 96 0.33 12.00 -2.63
N ASP A 97 0.96 11.86 -1.46
CA ASP A 97 2.19 11.11 -1.25
C ASP A 97 2.14 10.39 0.10
N PRO A 98 1.40 9.27 0.20
CA PRO A 98 1.28 8.54 1.43
C PRO A 98 2.57 7.75 1.72
N THR A 99 3.10 7.92 2.93
CA THR A 99 4.15 7.04 3.45
C THR A 99 3.59 5.65 3.69
N LEU A 100 4.33 4.64 3.25
CA LEU A 100 4.00 3.25 3.52
C LEU A 100 4.62 2.81 4.85
N GLY A 101 3.90 1.99 5.61
CA GLY A 101 4.36 1.42 6.88
C GLY A 101 5.36 0.28 6.68
N SER A 102 5.07 -0.89 7.24
CA SER A 102 5.90 -2.10 7.07
C SER A 102 5.52 -2.88 5.80
N LEU A 103 6.41 -3.76 5.33
CA LEU A 103 6.09 -4.71 4.25
C LEU A 103 4.90 -5.62 4.62
N GLU A 104 4.81 -6.01 5.87
CA GLU A 104 3.71 -6.83 6.39
C GLU A 104 2.37 -6.10 6.32
N GLN A 105 2.33 -4.85 6.78
CA GLN A 105 1.15 -4.00 6.63
C GLN A 105 0.81 -3.79 5.15
N SER A 106 1.81 -3.59 4.30
CA SER A 106 1.61 -3.44 2.86
C SER A 106 0.92 -4.66 2.24
N SER A 107 1.29 -5.87 2.66
CA SER A 107 0.62 -7.11 2.24
C SER A 107 -0.86 -7.11 2.61
N ARG A 108 -1.17 -6.81 3.87
CA ARG A 108 -2.57 -6.72 4.34
C ARG A 108 -3.36 -5.66 3.57
N LEU A 109 -2.76 -4.49 3.33
CA LEU A 109 -3.41 -3.44 2.56
C LEU A 109 -3.70 -3.85 1.10
N LEU A 110 -2.81 -4.62 0.47
CA LEU A 110 -3.05 -5.15 -0.88
C LEU A 110 -4.19 -6.17 -0.90
N GLU A 111 -4.28 -7.05 0.11
CA GLU A 111 -5.42 -7.97 0.26
C GLU A 111 -6.75 -7.22 0.43
N LEU A 112 -6.74 -6.13 1.21
CA LEU A 112 -7.90 -5.24 1.33
C LEU A 112 -8.21 -4.54 0.01
N CYS A 113 -7.19 -4.13 -0.75
CA CYS A 113 -7.40 -3.50 -2.05
C CYS A 113 -8.10 -4.43 -3.04
N ASP A 114 -7.67 -5.69 -3.10
CA ASP A 114 -8.31 -6.72 -3.93
C ASP A 114 -9.77 -6.96 -3.48
N ARG A 115 -9.97 -7.21 -2.17
CA ARG A 115 -11.30 -7.48 -1.59
C ARG A 115 -12.32 -6.37 -1.85
N TYR A 116 -11.87 -5.11 -1.74
CA TYR A 116 -12.75 -3.95 -1.89
C TYR A 116 -12.62 -3.26 -3.26
N GLY A 117 -11.91 -3.85 -4.23
CA GLY A 117 -11.79 -3.31 -5.59
C GLY A 117 -11.18 -1.91 -5.67
N LEU A 118 -10.08 -1.68 -4.93
CA LEU A 118 -9.35 -0.42 -4.79
C LEU A 118 -8.10 -0.35 -5.69
N TYR A 119 -8.25 -0.62 -6.99
CA TYR A 119 -7.13 -0.77 -7.93
C TYR A 119 -6.12 0.40 -7.94
N LYS A 120 -6.57 1.66 -7.85
CA LYS A 120 -5.65 2.82 -7.83
C LYS A 120 -4.82 2.86 -6.55
N VAL A 121 -5.43 2.51 -5.43
CA VAL A 121 -4.77 2.47 -4.11
C VAL A 121 -3.74 1.34 -4.12
N GLU A 122 -4.10 0.19 -4.70
CA GLU A 122 -3.21 -0.94 -4.90
C GLU A 122 -1.95 -0.55 -5.67
N GLU A 123 -2.10 0.09 -6.84
CA GLU A 123 -0.97 0.57 -7.65
C GLU A 123 -0.06 1.53 -6.88
N ARG A 124 -0.66 2.44 -6.09
CA ARG A 124 0.10 3.37 -5.24
C ARG A 124 0.90 2.62 -4.18
N ILE A 125 0.30 1.63 -3.51
CA ILE A 125 0.97 0.82 -2.49
C ILE A 125 2.14 0.05 -3.14
N ARG A 126 1.90 -0.68 -4.23
CA ARG A 126 2.93 -1.45 -4.94
C ARG A 126 4.11 -0.58 -5.36
N LYS A 127 3.83 0.63 -5.89
CA LYS A 127 4.87 1.58 -6.28
C LYS A 127 5.77 1.98 -5.09
N ARG A 128 5.20 2.14 -3.89
CA ARG A 128 5.93 2.53 -2.67
C ARG A 128 6.65 1.37 -2.00
N MET A 129 6.18 0.15 -2.18
CA MET A 129 6.88 -1.03 -1.66
C MET A 129 8.29 -1.15 -2.23
N VAL A 130 8.54 -0.66 -3.45
CA VAL A 130 9.88 -0.61 -4.05
C VAL A 130 10.88 0.16 -3.18
N ASP A 131 10.43 1.16 -2.42
CA ASP A 131 11.27 1.96 -1.52
C ASP A 131 11.58 1.23 -0.20
N LEU A 132 10.72 0.29 0.20
CA LEU A 132 10.88 -0.52 1.43
C LEU A 132 11.77 -1.74 1.19
N VAL A 133 11.69 -2.34 0.01
CA VAL A 133 12.42 -3.56 -0.36
C VAL A 133 13.93 -3.49 -0.09
N PRO A 134 14.66 -2.41 -0.39
CA PRO A 134 16.09 -2.34 -0.11
C PRO A 134 16.47 -2.48 1.37
N GLN A 135 15.54 -2.18 2.28
CA GLN A 135 15.75 -2.29 3.72
C GLN A 135 15.61 -3.74 4.20
N ARG A 136 14.84 -4.55 3.48
CA ARG A 136 14.40 -5.90 3.86
C ARG A 136 14.19 -6.76 2.59
N PRO A 137 15.27 -7.03 1.82
CA PRO A 137 15.16 -7.60 0.48
C PRO A 137 14.67 -9.04 0.50
N TRP A 138 15.01 -9.83 1.51
CA TRP A 138 14.47 -11.18 1.62
C TRP A 138 12.98 -11.17 1.91
N GLU A 139 12.51 -10.38 2.88
CA GLU A 139 11.07 -10.25 3.13
C GLU A 139 10.34 -9.68 1.92
N GLY A 140 10.96 -8.73 1.20
CA GLY A 140 10.46 -8.21 -0.06
C GLY A 140 10.32 -9.28 -1.14
N PHE A 141 11.27 -10.22 -1.24
CA PHE A 141 11.21 -11.35 -2.17
C PHE A 141 10.12 -12.36 -1.79
N VAL A 142 9.98 -12.67 -0.50
CA VAL A 142 8.92 -13.53 0.02
C VAL A 142 7.56 -12.93 -0.30
N LEU A 143 7.37 -11.65 -0.01
CA LEU A 143 6.11 -10.95 -0.30
C LEU A 143 5.82 -10.90 -1.80
N ALA A 144 6.82 -10.60 -2.63
CA ALA A 144 6.69 -10.67 -4.08
C ALA A 144 6.25 -12.05 -4.58
N SER A 145 6.70 -13.13 -3.93
CA SER A 145 6.29 -14.49 -4.28
C SER A 145 4.84 -14.82 -3.91
N GLN A 146 4.32 -14.20 -2.85
CA GLN A 146 2.94 -14.37 -2.39
C GLN A 146 1.97 -13.57 -3.28
N LEU A 147 2.42 -12.42 -3.79
CA LEU A 147 1.67 -11.53 -4.67
C LEU A 147 1.82 -11.86 -6.16
N ASP A 148 2.61 -12.87 -6.51
CA ASP A 148 3.01 -13.20 -7.89
C ASP A 148 3.58 -11.98 -8.66
N ASP A 149 4.32 -11.10 -7.95
CA ASP A 149 4.90 -9.89 -8.51
C ASP A 149 6.37 -10.11 -8.89
N ILE A 150 6.60 -10.49 -10.15
CA ILE A 150 7.95 -10.74 -10.69
C ILE A 150 8.81 -9.47 -10.62
N THR A 151 8.22 -8.29 -10.82
CA THR A 151 8.95 -7.01 -10.82
C THR A 151 9.49 -6.71 -9.43
N LEU A 152 8.65 -6.87 -8.41
CA LEU A 152 9.04 -6.70 -7.00
C LEU A 152 10.09 -7.74 -6.59
N ALA A 153 9.96 -8.99 -7.02
CA ALA A 153 10.95 -10.03 -6.74
C ALA A 153 12.31 -9.71 -7.36
N LYS A 154 12.35 -9.26 -8.62
CA LYS A 154 13.61 -8.82 -9.24
C LYS A 154 14.21 -7.62 -8.52
N SER A 155 13.39 -6.65 -8.10
CA SER A 155 13.85 -5.51 -7.29
C SER A 155 14.47 -5.95 -5.96
N ALA A 156 13.83 -6.91 -5.29
CA ALA A 156 14.29 -7.52 -4.05
C ALA A 156 15.63 -8.24 -4.23
N LEU A 157 15.75 -9.09 -5.26
CA LEU A 157 16.99 -9.78 -5.58
C LEU A 157 18.13 -8.79 -5.87
N ARG A 158 17.91 -7.75 -6.69
CA ARG A 158 18.93 -6.70 -6.95
C ARG A 158 19.38 -6.01 -5.67
N SER A 159 18.48 -5.84 -4.71
CA SER A 159 18.76 -5.20 -3.44
C SER A 159 19.56 -6.07 -2.46
N MET A 160 19.60 -7.40 -2.65
CA MET A 160 20.40 -8.31 -1.81
C MET A 160 21.90 -8.02 -1.90
N ASN A 161 22.40 -7.50 -3.03
CA ASN A 161 23.80 -7.11 -3.17
C ASN A 161 24.19 -5.99 -2.18
N LYS A 162 23.27 -5.06 -1.91
CA LYS A 162 23.52 -3.91 -1.04
C LYS A 162 23.62 -4.32 0.43
N GLN A 163 22.94 -5.40 0.82
CA GLN A 163 22.93 -5.89 2.20
C GLN A 163 23.97 -6.97 2.50
N ALA A 164 24.58 -7.58 1.47
CA ALA A 164 25.60 -8.61 1.66
C ALA A 164 26.77 -8.15 2.56
N HIS A 165 27.04 -6.84 2.62
CA HIS A 165 28.08 -6.25 3.45
C HIS A 165 27.61 -5.84 4.86
N ALA A 166 26.30 -5.79 5.11
CA ALA A 166 25.72 -5.18 6.32
C ALA A 166 25.58 -6.14 7.51
N GLN A 167 26.08 -7.38 7.40
CA GLN A 167 26.08 -8.42 8.46
C GLN A 167 24.69 -8.91 8.87
N SER A 168 24.33 -10.14 8.46
CA SER A 168 23.52 -11.13 9.23
C SER A 168 22.81 -12.14 8.34
N PHE A 169 22.62 -11.84 7.05
CA PHE A 169 21.87 -12.71 6.15
C PHE A 169 22.77 -13.34 5.09
N ASP A 170 23.49 -14.39 5.50
CA ASP A 170 24.20 -15.26 4.55
C ASP A 170 23.17 -16.12 3.80
N LEU A 171 22.65 -15.57 2.71
CA LEU A 171 21.85 -16.29 1.72
C LEU A 171 22.71 -17.21 0.87
N SER A 172 23.70 -17.88 1.44
CA SER A 172 24.34 -18.95 0.69
C SER A 172 23.27 -19.99 0.36
N LEU A 173 23.00 -20.25 -0.92
CA LEU A 173 21.96 -21.21 -1.35
C LEU A 173 22.26 -22.63 -0.89
N THR A 174 23.54 -22.90 -0.56
CA THR A 174 23.98 -24.14 0.07
C THR A 174 23.62 -24.22 1.56
N PHE A 175 23.32 -23.09 2.19
CA PHE A 175 23.06 -22.95 3.64
C PHE A 175 21.74 -22.25 3.96
N ILE A 176 20.81 -22.10 3.00
CA ILE A 176 19.49 -21.56 3.32
C ILE A 176 18.85 -22.51 4.33
N LYS A 177 18.62 -21.97 5.53
CA LYS A 177 17.95 -22.70 6.60
C LYS A 177 16.56 -23.09 6.15
N LYS A 178 16.12 -24.28 6.55
CA LYS A 178 14.80 -24.82 6.18
C LYS A 178 13.67 -23.82 6.50
N GLU A 179 13.77 -23.12 7.62
CA GLU A 179 12.77 -22.15 8.09
C GLU A 179 12.65 -20.91 7.19
N VAL A 180 13.73 -20.58 6.46
CA VAL A 180 13.78 -19.47 5.51
C VAL A 180 13.29 -19.94 4.15
N ALA A 181 13.71 -21.14 3.71
CA ALA A 181 13.33 -21.71 2.42
C ALA A 181 11.82 -21.93 2.25
N VAL A 182 11.08 -22.15 3.34
CA VAL A 182 9.62 -22.40 3.28
C VAL A 182 8.78 -21.12 3.18
N GLN A 183 9.38 -19.94 3.32
CA GLN A 183 8.64 -18.67 3.30
C GLN A 183 8.14 -18.28 1.90
N PRO A 184 8.97 -18.28 0.83
CA PRO A 184 8.49 -17.96 -0.50
C PRO A 184 7.68 -19.11 -1.10
N THR A 185 6.85 -18.80 -2.09
CA THR A 185 6.15 -19.84 -2.86
C THR A 185 7.14 -20.73 -3.61
N VAL A 186 6.79 -22.01 -3.80
CA VAL A 186 7.65 -22.99 -4.48
C VAL A 186 8.09 -22.56 -5.89
N PRO A 187 7.21 -21.98 -6.75
CA PRO A 187 7.62 -21.47 -8.06
C PRO A 187 8.75 -20.43 -7.99
N TYR A 188 8.67 -19.51 -7.03
CA TYR A 188 9.66 -18.45 -6.84
C TYR A 188 10.96 -19.00 -6.25
N LEU A 189 10.88 -19.90 -5.27
CA LEU A 189 12.07 -20.53 -4.71
C LEU A 189 12.84 -21.32 -5.77
N ASN A 190 12.15 -22.11 -6.58
CA ASN A 190 12.76 -22.87 -7.65
C ASN A 190 13.35 -21.95 -8.74
N GLY A 191 12.64 -20.87 -9.08
CA GLY A 191 13.14 -19.83 -9.99
C GLY A 191 14.43 -19.20 -9.50
N LEU A 192 14.51 -18.92 -8.19
CA LEU A 192 15.72 -18.39 -7.55
C LEU A 192 16.87 -19.41 -7.58
N LEU A 193 16.61 -20.67 -7.18
CA LEU A 193 17.61 -21.74 -7.21
C LEU A 193 18.15 -21.97 -8.61
N ARG A 194 17.29 -21.94 -9.64
CA ARG A 194 17.69 -22.05 -11.05
C ARG A 194 18.56 -20.87 -11.49
N ALA A 195 18.13 -19.64 -11.21
CA ALA A 195 18.85 -18.43 -11.61
C ALA A 195 20.24 -18.35 -10.96
N ALA A 196 20.37 -18.88 -9.74
CA ALA A 196 21.61 -18.83 -9.00
C ALA A 196 22.51 -20.08 -9.15
N GLY A 197 21.93 -21.24 -9.47
CA GLY A 197 22.63 -22.51 -9.61
C GLY A 197 23.39 -22.70 -10.92
N ASN A 198 23.41 -21.72 -11.83
CA ASN A 198 24.10 -21.81 -13.11
C ASN A 198 25.63 -21.83 -12.91
N PRO A 199 26.28 -23.00 -12.98
CA PRO A 199 27.65 -23.19 -12.49
C PRO A 199 28.72 -22.64 -13.45
N ASP A 200 28.39 -22.50 -14.73
CA ASP A 200 29.30 -22.01 -15.78
C ASP A 200 29.72 -20.54 -15.60
N ARG A 201 29.18 -19.84 -14.60
CA ARG A 201 29.25 -18.37 -14.49
C ARG A 201 29.97 -17.82 -13.26
N TYR A 202 30.44 -18.68 -12.35
CA TYR A 202 31.07 -18.25 -11.08
C TYR A 202 32.51 -18.73 -10.88
N MET A 203 33.18 -19.17 -11.94
CA MET A 203 34.61 -19.46 -11.91
C MET A 203 35.41 -18.15 -11.87
N GLY A 204 35.54 -17.51 -10.71
CA GLY A 204 36.60 -16.50 -10.52
C GLY A 204 36.41 -15.42 -9.45
N THR A 205 35.23 -15.21 -8.89
CA THR A 205 35.03 -14.16 -7.86
C THR A 205 34.01 -14.60 -6.82
N ASP A 206 34.40 -14.63 -5.54
CA ASP A 206 33.58 -15.02 -4.37
C ASP A 206 32.31 -14.17 -4.14
N SER A 207 32.08 -13.14 -4.95
CA SER A 207 30.90 -12.29 -4.89
C SER A 207 29.81 -12.79 -5.83
N ARG A 208 28.70 -13.28 -5.27
CA ARG A 208 27.48 -13.54 -6.05
C ARG A 208 26.93 -12.23 -6.60
N ASP A 209 26.85 -12.14 -7.92
CA ASP A 209 26.26 -11.01 -8.61
C ASP A 209 24.72 -11.15 -8.61
N TRP A 210 24.10 -10.67 -7.53
CA TRP A 210 22.65 -10.67 -7.38
C TRP A 210 21.91 -9.90 -8.48
N SER A 211 22.57 -8.97 -9.18
CA SER A 211 21.97 -8.29 -10.32
C SER A 211 21.76 -9.27 -11.47
N LYS A 212 22.77 -10.07 -11.80
CA LYS A 212 22.66 -11.12 -12.83
C LYS A 212 21.64 -12.20 -12.46
N ILE A 213 21.56 -12.55 -11.17
CA ILE A 213 20.53 -13.49 -10.67
C ILE A 213 19.14 -12.90 -10.91
N ALA A 214 18.92 -11.63 -10.54
CA ALA A 214 17.64 -10.96 -10.74
C ALA A 214 17.24 -10.86 -12.23
N ASP A 215 18.19 -10.60 -13.13
CA ASP A 215 17.91 -10.50 -14.56
C ASP A 215 17.47 -11.85 -15.15
N GLN A 216 18.05 -12.95 -14.67
CA GLN A 216 17.74 -14.34 -15.07
C GLN A 216 16.56 -14.94 -14.30
N PHE A 217 16.10 -14.28 -13.24
CA PHE A 217 15.04 -14.81 -12.40
C PHE A 217 13.71 -14.86 -13.15
N GLU A 218 13.10 -16.04 -13.14
CA GLU A 218 11.73 -16.29 -13.58
C GLU A 218 11.12 -17.36 -12.66
N PRO A 219 9.90 -17.16 -12.13
CA PRO A 219 9.25 -18.19 -11.34
C PRO A 219 8.98 -19.42 -12.22
N LEU A 220 9.27 -20.61 -11.69
CA LEU A 220 8.93 -21.85 -12.39
C LEU A 220 7.45 -22.14 -12.16
N LEU A 221 6.60 -21.57 -13.02
CA LEU A 221 5.21 -21.96 -13.08
C LEU A 221 5.15 -23.47 -13.33
N ASN A 222 4.46 -24.18 -12.45
CA ASN A 222 4.26 -25.61 -12.62
C ASN A 222 3.49 -25.84 -13.92
N SER A 223 4.21 -26.20 -15.00
CA SER A 223 3.62 -26.67 -16.25
C SER A 223 2.86 -28.00 -16.10
N PHE A 224 2.62 -28.45 -14.86
CA PHE A 224 2.00 -29.72 -14.50
C PHE A 224 0.46 -29.65 -14.36
N GLN A 225 -0.18 -28.54 -14.74
CA GLN A 225 -1.64 -28.39 -14.61
C GLN A 225 -2.44 -28.63 -15.92
N GLU A 226 -1.81 -28.90 -17.07
CA GLU A 226 -2.53 -29.01 -18.36
C GLU A 226 -2.76 -30.44 -18.90
N THR A 227 -2.57 -31.49 -18.10
CA THR A 227 -3.07 -32.83 -18.45
C THR A 227 -4.19 -33.25 -17.49
N LYS A 228 -5.41 -32.80 -17.79
CA LYS A 228 -6.66 -33.38 -17.28
C LYS A 228 -7.60 -33.62 -18.44
#